data_AF-A0A3M1IPC8-F1
#
_entry.id   AF-A0A3M1IPC8-F1
#
_cell.length_a   1.000
_cell.length_b   1.000
_cell.length_c   1.000
_cell.angle_alpha   90.00
_cell.angle_beta   90.00
_cell.angle_gamma   90.00
#
_symmetry.space_group_name_H-M   'P 1'
#
loop_
_entity.id
_entity.type
_entity.pdbx_description
1 polymer ?
#
loop_
_entity_poly.entity_id
_entity_poly.type
_entity_poly.pdbx_seq_one_letter_code
_entity_poly.pdbx_strand_id
1 'polypeptide(L)'
;MYDEGYLVGRKRISSIGEGEFDQIPVERKAVLEELGDYIYEKSTGGETAKLTVICTHNSRRSHMGQLWLAAAAAYYGIEGIATYSGGTEATAFW
;
A
#
# COMPACT_ATOMS: atom_id res chain seq x y z
N MET A 1 21.35 15.06 -3.62
CA MET A 1 21.14 16.10 -2.58
C MET A 1 19.75 15.90 -2.01
N TYR A 2 19.56 14.79 -1.27
CA TYR A 2 18.37 14.55 -0.46
C TYR A 2 18.87 14.52 0.98
N ASP A 3 18.23 15.33 1.80
CA ASP A 3 18.68 15.85 3.09
C ASP A 3 18.71 14.76 4.18
N GLU A 4 19.79 14.76 4.98
CA GLU A 4 20.05 13.84 6.11
C GLU A 4 19.19 14.16 7.35
N GLY A 5 17.88 14.40 7.15
CA GLY A 5 17.00 14.96 8.18
C GLY A 5 15.99 14.02 8.85
N TYR A 6 15.81 12.78 8.38
CA TYR A 6 14.69 11.92 8.81
C TYR A 6 15.09 10.69 9.64
N LEU A 7 16.07 10.86 10.53
CA LEU A 7 16.41 9.84 11.54
C LEU A 7 15.79 10.20 12.89
N VAL A 8 14.48 10.04 13.03
CA VAL A 8 13.81 10.03 14.34
C VAL A 8 13.02 8.74 14.51
N GLY A 9 13.51 7.88 15.41
CA GLY A 9 12.69 6.87 16.09
C GLY A 9 12.83 5.44 15.59
N ARG A 10 13.78 4.70 16.19
CA ARG A 10 13.98 3.23 16.12
C ARG A 10 12.74 2.41 15.71
N LYS A 11 12.78 1.78 14.54
CA LYS A 11 12.12 0.48 14.29
C LYS A 11 13.03 -0.41 13.45
N ARG A 12 13.77 -1.32 14.09
CA ARG A 12 14.47 -2.41 13.38
C ARG A 12 13.49 -3.54 13.10
N ILE A 13 12.92 -3.53 11.90
CA ILE A 13 12.61 -4.72 11.10
C ILE A 13 13.50 -4.60 9.86
N SER A 14 14.82 -4.65 10.06
CA SER A 14 15.73 -4.69 8.91
C SER A 14 15.59 -6.07 8.27
N SER A 15 14.99 -6.13 7.08
CA SER A 15 15.01 -7.23 6.09
C SER A 15 13.78 -8.14 5.89
N ILE A 16 12.60 -7.89 6.47
CA ILE A 16 11.45 -8.78 6.16
C ILE A 16 10.81 -8.34 4.83
N GLY A 17 11.09 -9.06 3.75
CA GLY A 17 10.40 -8.98 2.45
C GLY A 17 11.11 -8.18 1.34
N GLU A 18 12.06 -7.31 1.67
CA GLU A 18 12.79 -6.52 0.67
C GLU A 18 13.59 -7.40 -0.32
N GLY A 19 14.12 -8.53 0.15
CA GLY A 19 14.86 -9.48 -0.67
C GLY A 19 13.99 -10.32 -1.64
N GLU A 20 12.66 -10.20 -1.55
CA GLU A 20 11.73 -10.94 -2.41
C GLU A 20 11.14 -10.06 -3.53
N PHE A 21 11.46 -8.76 -3.57
CA PHE A 21 10.95 -7.86 -4.61
C PHE A 21 11.45 -8.22 -6.02
N ASP A 22 12.57 -8.92 -6.11
CA ASP A 22 13.08 -9.48 -7.37
C ASP A 22 12.20 -10.62 -7.91
N GLN A 23 11.34 -11.22 -7.07
CA GLN A 23 10.39 -12.24 -7.47
C GLN A 23 9.11 -11.67 -8.08
N ILE A 24 8.88 -10.35 -7.98
CA ILE A 24 7.72 -9.70 -8.61
C ILE A 24 7.95 -9.67 -10.13
N PRO A 25 7.05 -10.23 -10.95
CA PRO A 25 7.18 -10.20 -12.40
C PRO A 25 7.29 -8.76 -12.94
N VAL A 26 8.04 -8.56 -14.02
CA VAL A 26 8.33 -7.23 -14.58
C VAL A 26 7.04 -6.50 -14.98
N GLU A 27 6.10 -7.21 -15.59
CA GLU A 27 4.79 -6.70 -15.95
C GLU A 27 3.98 -6.25 -14.73
N ARG A 28 4.20 -6.89 -13.57
CA ARG A 28 3.53 -6.49 -12.32
C ARG A 28 4.20 -5.27 -11.69
N LYS A 29 5.52 -5.13 -11.80
CA LYS A 29 6.25 -3.94 -11.34
C LYS A 29 5.73 -2.67 -12.03
N ALA A 30 5.53 -2.70 -13.35
CA ALA A 30 4.99 -1.57 -14.10
C ALA A 30 3.61 -1.10 -13.57
N VAL A 31 2.70 -2.03 -13.27
CA VAL A 31 1.38 -1.69 -12.70
C VAL A 31 1.50 -1.16 -11.26
N LEU A 32 2.46 -1.64 -10.48
CA LEU A 32 2.70 -1.16 -9.11
C LEU A 32 3.35 0.22 -9.11
N GLU A 33 4.19 0.54 -10.10
CA GLU A 33 4.76 1.87 -10.32
C GLU A 33 3.66 2.89 -10.63
N GLU A 34 2.74 2.58 -11.55
CA GLU A 34 1.59 3.44 -11.87
C GLU A 34 0.72 3.73 -10.62
N LEU A 35 0.50 2.71 -9.78
CA LEU A 35 -0.19 2.87 -8.51
C LEU A 35 0.60 3.77 -7.53
N GLY A 36 1.92 3.62 -7.49
CA GLY A 36 2.81 4.45 -6.67
C GLY A 36 2.78 5.91 -7.11
N ASP A 37 2.82 6.17 -8.41
CA ASP A 37 2.74 7.50 -9.00
C ASP A 37 1.42 8.17 -8.64
N TYR A 38 0.29 7.46 -8.79
CA TYR A 38 -1.02 7.97 -8.37
C TYR A 38 -1.05 8.37 -6.88
N ILE A 39 -0.49 7.53 -6.01
CA ILE A 39 -0.43 7.80 -4.56
C ILE A 39 0.43 9.04 -4.30
N TYR A 40 1.59 9.13 -4.95
CA TYR A 40 2.52 10.24 -4.81
C TYR A 40 1.91 11.55 -5.28
N GLU A 41 1.28 11.57 -6.46
CA GLU A 41 0.60 12.74 -7.01
C GLU A 41 -0.52 13.23 -6.09
N LYS A 42 -1.32 12.33 -5.54
CA LYS A 42 -2.39 12.70 -4.60
C LYS A 42 -1.84 13.25 -3.30
N SER A 43 -0.86 12.57 -2.71
CA SER A 43 -0.24 12.99 -1.44
C SER A 43 0.44 14.35 -1.58
N THR A 44 1.22 14.57 -2.65
CA THR A 44 1.89 15.86 -2.90
C THR A 44 0.93 16.98 -3.30
N GLY A 45 -0.21 16.64 -3.92
CA GLY A 45 -1.29 17.57 -4.20
C GLY A 45 -2.14 17.95 -2.99
N GLY A 46 -1.87 17.41 -1.80
CA GLY A 46 -2.68 17.63 -0.59
C GLY A 46 -4.06 16.95 -0.66
N GLU A 47 -4.24 16.00 -1.57
CA GLU A 47 -5.44 15.20 -1.73
C GLU A 47 -5.31 13.85 -1.00
N THR A 48 -6.45 13.22 -0.72
CA THR A 48 -6.47 11.84 -0.20
C THR A 48 -6.45 10.83 -1.34
N ALA A 49 -5.42 9.98 -1.40
CA ALA A 49 -5.41 8.80 -2.25
C ALA A 49 -6.36 7.74 -1.68
N LYS A 50 -7.41 7.37 -2.43
CA LYS A 50 -8.41 6.39 -2.00
C LYS A 50 -8.19 5.07 -2.72
N LEU A 51 -7.81 4.04 -1.97
CA LEU A 51 -7.40 2.74 -2.50
C LEU A 51 -8.41 1.66 -2.09
N THR A 52 -8.94 0.91 -3.05
CA THR A 52 -9.84 -0.22 -2.79
C THR A 52 -9.19 -1.52 -3.23
N VAL A 53 -8.99 -2.45 -2.31
CA VAL A 53 -8.49 -3.79 -2.62
C VAL A 53 -9.67 -4.72 -2.87
N ILE A 54 -9.73 -5.32 -4.05
CA ILE A 54 -10.85 -6.19 -4.45
C ILE A 54 -10.41 -7.65 -4.45
N CYS A 55 -11.24 -8.53 -3.89
CA CYS A 55 -11.16 -9.97 -4.13
C CYS A 55 -12.56 -10.52 -4.44
N THR A 56 -12.74 -11.84 -4.58
CA THR A 56 -14.05 -12.40 -4.92
C THR A 56 -15.12 -12.15 -3.84
N HIS A 57 -14.83 -12.49 -2.58
CA HIS A 57 -15.82 -12.56 -1.50
C HIS A 57 -15.63 -11.51 -0.39
N ASN A 58 -14.80 -10.50 -0.60
CA ASN A 58 -14.42 -9.52 0.42
C ASN A 58 -14.14 -10.08 1.83
N SER A 59 -13.31 -11.12 1.98
CA SER A 59 -13.15 -11.79 3.29
C SER A 59 -11.71 -11.92 3.77
N ARG A 60 -10.83 -12.41 2.89
CA ARG A 60 -9.44 -12.72 3.24
C ARG A 60 -8.44 -11.81 2.54
N ARG A 61 -8.29 -11.98 1.22
CA ARG A 61 -7.26 -11.30 0.43
C ARG A 61 -7.45 -9.78 0.39
N SER A 62 -8.68 -9.31 0.21
CA SER A 62 -8.99 -7.88 0.21
C SER A 62 -8.81 -7.24 1.59
N HIS A 63 -9.26 -7.88 2.66
CA HIS A 63 -9.07 -7.41 4.04
C HIS A 63 -7.60 -7.32 4.40
N MET A 64 -6.84 -8.38 4.09
CA MET A 64 -5.39 -8.39 4.31
C MET A 64 -4.69 -7.28 3.51
N GLY A 65 -5.06 -7.09 2.24
CA GLY A 65 -4.50 -6.03 1.41
C GLY A 65 -4.83 -4.62 1.92
N GLN A 66 -6.07 -4.38 2.37
CA GLN A 66 -6.47 -3.11 2.99
C GLN A 66 -5.59 -2.79 4.20
N LEU A 67 -5.42 -3.77 5.11
CA LEU A 67 -4.61 -3.59 6.33
C LEU A 67 -3.12 -3.39 6.01
N TRP A 68 -2.56 -4.13 5.05
CA TRP A 68 -1.16 -3.96 4.65
C TRP A 68 -0.89 -2.62 3.99
N LEU A 69 -1.81 -2.09 3.18
CA LEU A 69 -1.67 -0.74 2.63
C LEU A 69 -1.68 0.32 3.72
N ALA A 70 -2.60 0.21 4.69
CA ALA A 70 -2.64 1.13 5.83
C ALA A 70 -1.38 1.04 6.70
N ALA A 71 -0.90 -0.18 6.95
CA ALA A 71 0.32 -0.42 7.71
C ALA A 71 1.56 0.14 6.98
N ALA A 72 1.66 -0.04 5.66
CA ALA A 72 2.74 0.50 4.85
C ALA A 72 2.74 2.04 4.86
N ALA A 73 1.58 2.67 4.66
CA ALA A 73 1.45 4.13 4.72
C ALA A 73 1.91 4.67 6.09
N ALA A 74 1.47 4.04 7.18
CA ALA A 74 1.90 4.40 8.54
C ALA A 74 3.39 4.13 8.79
N TYR A 75 3.95 3.06 8.22
CA TYR A 75 5.36 2.70 8.37
C TYR A 75 6.29 3.68 7.64
N TYR A 76 5.94 4.08 6.42
CA TYR A 76 6.71 5.00 5.58
C TYR A 76 6.38 6.49 5.83
N GLY A 77 5.45 6.80 6.72
CA GLY A 77 5.05 8.18 7.02
C GLY A 77 4.32 8.88 5.87
N ILE A 78 3.62 8.11 5.02
CA ILE A 78 2.84 8.65 3.91
C ILE A 78 1.46 9.04 4.43
N GLU A 79 1.20 10.35 4.47
CA GLU A 79 -0.09 10.90 4.87
C GLU A 79 -1.06 11.00 3.69
N GLY A 80 -2.35 11.16 3.99
CA GLY A 80 -3.38 11.32 2.97
C GLY A 80 -3.77 10.01 2.27
N ILE A 81 -3.63 8.85 2.92
CA ILE A 81 -4.04 7.56 2.37
C ILE A 81 -5.30 7.05 3.06
N ALA A 82 -6.31 6.67 2.28
CA ALA A 82 -7.50 5.97 2.77
C ALA A 82 -7.63 4.61 2.06
N THR A 83 -7.77 3.54 2.84
CA THR A 83 -7.79 2.17 2.33
C THR A 83 -9.12 1.48 2.61
N TYR A 84 -9.65 0.78 1.60
CA TYR A 84 -10.92 0.07 1.63
C TYR A 84 -10.77 -1.35 1.06
N SER A 85 -11.76 -2.20 1.30
CA SER A 85 -11.83 -3.56 0.75
C SER A 85 -13.16 -3.81 0.04
N GLY A 86 -13.15 -4.67 -0.99
CA GLY A 86 -14.34 -5.01 -1.77
C GLY A 86 -14.38 -6.47 -2.25
N GLY A 87 -15.58 -6.87 -2.68
CA GLY A 87 -15.93 -8.18 -3.24
C GLY A 87 -16.54 -8.00 -4.62
N THR A 88 -16.16 -8.83 -5.60
CA THR A 88 -16.84 -8.85 -6.91
C THR A 88 -18.14 -9.63 -6.88
N GLU A 89 -18.28 -10.57 -5.93
CA GLU A 89 -19.50 -11.31 -5.70
C GLU A 89 -20.20 -10.78 -4.45
N ALA A 90 -21.54 -10.71 -4.52
CA ALA A 90 -22.35 -10.40 -3.37
C ALA A 90 -22.34 -11.59 -2.41
N THR A 91 -21.47 -11.55 -1.41
CA THR A 91 -21.57 -12.44 -0.25
C THR A 91 -22.30 -11.74 0.87
N ALA A 92 -23.27 -12.42 1.49
CA ALA A 92 -23.75 -11.98 2.80
C ALA A 92 -22.55 -12.01 3.77
N PHE A 93 -22.48 -11.02 4.66
CA PHE A 93 -21.51 -11.03 5.75
C PHE A 93 -21.80 -12.24 6.65
N TRP A 94 -20.82 -13.13 6.80
CA TRP A 94 -20.80 -14.20 7.81
C TRP A 94 -19.44 -14.23 8.50
#